data_AF-A0A5Z2PN87-F1
#
_entry.id   AF-A0A5Z2PN87-F1
#
_cell.length_a   1.000
_cell.length_b   1.000
_cell.length_c   1.000
_cell.angle_alpha   90.00
_cell.angle_beta   90.00
_cell.angle_gamma   90.00
#
_symmetry.space_group_name_H-M   'P 1'
#
loop_
_entity.id
_entity.type
_entity.pdbx_description
1 polymer ?
#
loop_
_entity_poly.entity_id
_entity_poly.type
_entity_poly.pdbx_seq_one_letter_code
_entity_poly.pdbx_strand_id
1 'polypeptide(L)' 'MKTHHLIRVVASLAMLATSGLAYAEEYKASTDEKAIKMTNVASLEARVQARMEKGAFGYIRGGAEDENNLRSNTES' A
#
# COMPACT_ATOMS: atom_id res chain seq x y z
N MET A 1 -16.65 25.77 -37.60
CA MET A 1 -16.06 26.22 -36.31
C MET A 1 -16.79 25.73 -35.06
N LYS A 2 -18.14 25.64 -35.02
CA LYS A 2 -18.90 25.28 -33.80
C LYS A 2 -18.70 23.82 -33.33
N THR A 3 -18.58 22.88 -34.26
CA THR A 3 -18.40 21.44 -33.98
C THR A 3 -17.06 21.10 -33.35
N HIS A 4 -15.97 21.72 -33.79
CA HIS A 4 -14.64 21.51 -33.20
C HIS A 4 -14.52 22.10 -31.79
N HIS A 5 -15.26 23.17 -31.48
CA HIS A 5 -15.32 23.73 -30.14
C HIS A 5 -16.05 22.80 -29.18
N LEU A 6 -17.16 22.19 -29.62
CA LEU A 6 -17.92 21.24 -28.82
C LEU A 6 -17.12 19.97 -28.50
N ILE A 7 -16.39 19.43 -29.50
CA ILE A 7 -15.53 18.25 -29.32
C ILE A 7 -14.39 18.55 -28.33
N ARG A 8 -13.80 19.75 -28.40
CA ARG A 8 -12.73 20.16 -27.47
C ARG A 8 -13.23 20.28 -26.03
N VAL A 9 -14.42 20.84 -25.82
CA VAL A 9 -15.02 21.00 -24.47
C VAL A 9 -15.36 19.64 -23.85
N VAL A 10 -15.90 18.70 -24.63
CA VAL A 10 -16.19 17.34 -24.15
C VAL A 10 -14.91 16.59 -23.82
N ALA A 11 -13.86 16.72 -24.63
CA ALA A 11 -12.56 16.09 -24.37
C ALA A 11 -11.89 16.62 -23.08
N SER A 12 -11.98 17.94 -22.81
CA SER A 12 -11.43 18.53 -21.58
C SER A 12 -12.20 18.14 -20.31
N LEU A 13 -13.52 17.95 -20.40
CA LEU A 13 -14.33 17.50 -19.26
C LEU A 13 -14.07 16.02 -18.94
N ALA A 14 -13.83 15.20 -19.97
CA ALA A 14 -13.44 13.80 -19.81
C ALA A 14 -12.04 13.64 -19.17
N MET A 15 -11.08 14.52 -19.49
CA MET A 15 -9.76 14.52 -18.84
C MET A 15 -9.82 14.89 -17.35
N LEU A 16 -10.73 15.78 -16.95
CA LEU A 16 -10.96 16.13 -15.54
C LEU A 16 -11.63 14.99 -14.75
N ALA A 17 -12.43 14.15 -15.41
CA ALA A 17 -13.03 12.96 -14.81
C ALA A 17 -12.06 11.77 -14.71
N THR A 18 -11.01 11.73 -15.54
CA THR A 18 -9.98 10.68 -15.52
C THR A 18 -8.70 11.08 -14.79
N SER A 19 -8.52 12.35 -14.42
CA SER A 19 -7.61 12.73 -13.34
C SER A 19 -8.22 12.27 -12.02
N GLY A 20 -8.20 10.97 -11.81
CA GLY A 20 -8.40 10.39 -10.49
C GLY A 20 -7.47 11.15 -9.56
N LEU A 21 -8.08 11.97 -8.70
CA LEU A 21 -7.43 12.41 -7.48
C LEU A 21 -7.16 11.12 -6.72
N ALA A 22 -6.02 10.49 -7.02
CA ALA A 22 -5.41 9.48 -6.19
C ALA A 22 -4.98 10.23 -4.93
N TYR A 23 -5.97 10.57 -4.11
CA TYR A 23 -5.72 10.91 -2.73
C TYR A 23 -4.95 9.72 -2.18
N ALA A 24 -3.69 9.95 -1.78
CA ALA A 24 -2.95 8.97 -1.00
C ALA A 24 -3.88 8.59 0.16
N GLU A 25 -4.28 7.32 0.22
CA GLU A 25 -5.14 6.86 1.30
C GLU A 25 -4.40 7.16 2.61
N GLU A 26 -5.09 7.80 3.56
CA GLU A 26 -4.50 8.13 4.85
C GLU A 26 -4.10 6.85 5.55
N TYR A 27 -2.83 6.76 5.98
CA TYR A 27 -2.30 5.57 6.65
C TYR A 27 -3.08 5.27 7.94
N LYS A 28 -3.58 4.03 8.06
CA LYS A 28 -4.34 3.56 9.23
C LYS A 28 -3.52 2.59 10.06
N ALA A 29 -3.01 3.06 11.19
CA ALA A 29 -2.37 2.22 12.20
C ALA A 29 -3.41 1.44 13.02
N SER A 30 -2.97 0.32 13.61
CA SER A 30 -3.80 -0.42 14.58
C SER A 30 -3.95 0.36 15.88
N THR A 31 -5.16 0.40 16.42
CA THR A 31 -5.48 0.94 17.76
C THR A 31 -5.90 -0.16 18.74
N ASP A 32 -5.73 -1.43 18.37
CA ASP A 32 -6.07 -2.59 19.19
C ASP A 32 -5.21 -2.66 20.46
N GLU A 33 -5.85 -2.57 21.63
CA GLU A 33 -5.22 -2.83 22.93
C GLU A 33 -5.78 -4.13 23.53
N LYS A 34 -5.03 -5.24 23.37
CA LYS A 34 -5.41 -6.55 23.89
C LYS A 34 -4.22 -7.50 23.96
N ALA A 35 -4.31 -8.49 24.86
CA ALA A 35 -3.37 -9.60 24.88
C ALA A 35 -3.43 -10.39 23.56
N ILE A 36 -2.26 -10.84 23.09
CA ILE A 36 -2.16 -11.71 21.91
C ILE A 36 -1.62 -13.08 22.29
N LYS A 37 -2.22 -14.12 21.73
CA LYS A 37 -1.61 -15.45 21.75
C LYS A 37 -0.41 -15.45 20.82
N MET A 38 0.76 -15.81 21.32
CA MET A 38 2.00 -15.87 20.54
C MET A 38 2.61 -17.25 20.72
N THR A 39 2.70 -18.00 19.62
CA THR A 39 3.32 -19.33 19.59
C THR A 39 4.80 -19.25 19.24
N ASN A 40 5.17 -18.32 18.37
CA ASN A 40 6.54 -17.89 18.08
C ASN A 40 6.51 -16.51 17.40
N VAL A 41 7.66 -15.82 17.34
CA VAL A 41 7.76 -14.48 16.78
C VAL A 41 7.54 -14.48 15.26
N ALA A 42 8.08 -15.48 14.53
CA ALA A 42 7.94 -15.58 13.07
C ALA A 42 6.48 -15.61 12.59
N SER A 43 5.60 -16.27 13.36
CA SER A 43 4.17 -16.36 13.05
C SER A 43 3.42 -15.01 13.11
N LEU A 44 4.04 -13.98 13.70
CA LEU A 44 3.45 -12.64 13.76
C LEU A 44 3.48 -11.93 12.40
N GLU A 45 4.45 -12.22 11.53
CA GLU A 45 4.58 -11.58 10.21
C GLU A 45 3.31 -11.77 9.38
N ALA A 46 2.84 -13.01 9.24
CA ALA A 46 1.60 -13.34 8.52
C ALA A 46 0.35 -12.68 9.14
N ARG A 47 0.32 -12.55 10.47
CA ARG A 47 -0.79 -11.89 11.19
C ARG A 47 -0.83 -10.38 10.95
N VAL A 48 0.33 -9.73 10.84
CA VAL A 48 0.44 -8.30 10.55
C VAL A 48 0.16 -8.03 9.07
N GLN A 49 0.69 -8.86 8.16
CA GLN A 49 0.47 -8.74 6.71
C GLN A 49 -1.02 -8.73 6.34
N ALA A 50 -1.84 -9.55 7.00
CA ALA A 50 -3.27 -9.63 6.75
C ALA A 50 -4.07 -8.40 7.23
N ARG A 51 -3.48 -7.54 8.05
CA ARG A 51 -4.17 -6.44 8.75
C ARG A 51 -3.60 -5.06 8.44
N MET A 52 -2.43 -5.00 7.82
CA MET A 52 -1.70 -3.78 7.53
C MET A 52 -1.79 -3.46 6.04
N GLU A 53 -1.75 -2.18 5.71
CA GLU A 53 -1.62 -1.74 4.34
C GLU A 53 -0.33 -2.31 3.70
N LYS A 54 -0.40 -2.72 2.44
CA LYS A 54 0.71 -3.38 1.73
C LYS A 54 2.00 -2.55 1.72
N GLY A 55 1.88 -1.23 1.54
CA GLY A 55 3.03 -0.32 1.53
C GLY A 55 3.74 -0.26 2.88
N ALA A 56 3.00 -0.07 3.96
CA ALA A 56 3.52 -0.03 5.32
C ALA A 56 4.11 -1.38 5.76
N PHE A 57 3.45 -2.49 5.41
CA PHE A 57 4.00 -3.83 5.68
C PHE A 57 5.34 -4.04 4.97
N GLY A 58 5.42 -3.69 3.69
CA GLY A 58 6.66 -3.77 2.92
C GLY A 58 7.79 -2.92 3.49
N TYR A 59 7.47 -1.72 3.99
CA TYR A 59 8.44 -0.83 4.64
C TYR A 59 9.03 -1.43 5.93
N ILE A 60 8.23 -2.15 6.71
CA ILE A 60 8.68 -2.76 7.98
C ILE A 60 9.42 -4.07 7.74
N ARG A 61 8.86 -4.93 6.88
CA ARG A 61 9.33 -6.30 6.68
C ARG A 61 10.53 -6.36 5.74
N GLY A 62 10.56 -5.49 4.73
CA GLY A 62 11.50 -5.57 3.62
C GLY A 62 12.96 -5.42 4.03
N GLY A 63 13.84 -6.16 3.36
CA GLY A 63 15.28 -5.98 3.42
C GLY A 63 15.80 -5.08 2.29
N ALA A 64 17.09 -4.75 2.33
CA ALA A 64 17.75 -4.05 1.24
C ALA A 64 18.05 -5.00 0.06
N GLU A 65 18.07 -4.44 -1.15
CA GLU A 65 18.44 -5.12 -2.40
C GLU A 65 17.65 -6.43 -2.64
N ASP A 66 18.31 -7.58 -2.65
CA ASP A 66 17.74 -8.91 -2.86
C ASP A 66 17.40 -9.65 -1.55
N GLU A 67 17.50 -8.94 -0.42
CA GLU A 67 17.28 -9.43 0.93
C GLU A 67 18.24 -10.58 1.35
N ASN A 68 19.39 -10.75 0.68
CA ASN A 68 20.33 -11.84 0.99
C ASN A 68 20.75 -11.82 2.48
N ASN A 69 21.16 -10.67 2.99
CA ASN A 69 21.56 -10.52 4.39
C ASN A 69 20.40 -10.75 5.37
N LEU A 70 19.18 -10.34 5.00
CA LEU A 70 17.99 -10.60 5.83
C LEU A 70 17.73 -12.11 5.94
N ARG A 71 17.85 -12.83 4.82
CA ARG A 71 17.70 -14.28 4.78
C ARG A 71 18.79 -14.96 5.62
N SER A 72 20.05 -14.62 5.41
CA SER A 72 21.16 -15.18 6.20
C SER A 72 21.04 -14.91 7.71
N ASN A 73 20.46 -13.78 8.11
CA ASN A 73 20.22 -13.47 9.53
C ASN A 73 19.05 -14.24 10.15
N THR A 74 18.18 -14.84 9.33
CA THR A 74 16.94 -15.50 9.77
C THR A 74 16.92 -16.99 9.48
N GLU A 75 17.87 -17.49 8.69
CA GLU A 75 18.14 -18.92 8.54
C GLU A 75 18.68 -19.48 9.87
N SER A 76 17.99 -20.47 10.43
CA SER A 76 18.36 -21.22 11.64
C SER A 76 18.02 -22.70 11.46
#